data_AF-A0A2G8IY39-F1
#
_entry.id   AF-A0A2G8IY39-F1
#
_cell.length_a   1.000
_cell.length_b   1.000
_cell.length_c   1.000
_cell.angle_alpha   90.00
_cell.angle_beta   90.00
_cell.angle_gamma   90.00
#
_symmetry.space_group_name_H-M   'P 1'
#
loop_
_entity.id
_entity.type
_entity.pdbx_description
1 polymer ?
#
loop_
_entity_poly.entity_id
_entity_poly.type
_entity_poly.pdbx_seq_one_letter_code
_entity_poly.pdbx_strand_id
1 'polypeptide(L)'
;MEKEMIENFKKYVFIMPFVGLFVSLLLFVYFFGITGVEGSIWAAALYCALPFLGYTIFCLPLSIYFSVSKKRSIHRNEEHT
;
A
#
# COMPACT_ATOMS: atom_id res chain seq x y z
N MET A 1 -18.50 -14.36 -9.51
CA MET A 1 -18.85 -13.00 -9.06
C MET A 1 -18.21 -12.62 -7.71
N GLU A 2 -18.67 -13.11 -6.55
CA GLU A 2 -18.13 -12.66 -5.25
C GLU A 2 -16.65 -13.03 -5.03
N LYS A 3 -16.24 -14.26 -5.40
CA LYS A 3 -14.83 -14.68 -5.38
C LYS A 3 -13.93 -13.82 -6.27
N GLU A 4 -14.40 -13.47 -7.47
CA GLU A 4 -13.65 -12.60 -8.40
C GLU A 4 -13.54 -11.17 -7.88
N MET A 5 -14.60 -10.63 -7.27
CA MET A 5 -14.56 -9.32 -6.63
C MET A 5 -13.51 -9.28 -5.52
N ILE A 6 -13.44 -10.30 -4.67
CA ILE A 6 -12.45 -10.39 -3.59
C ILE A 6 -11.03 -10.50 -4.16
N GLU A 7 -10.83 -11.27 -5.23
CA GLU A 7 -9.51 -11.43 -5.86
C GLU A 7 -9.03 -10.13 -6.53
N ASN A 8 -9.92 -9.42 -7.22
CA ASN A 8 -9.64 -8.12 -7.83
C ASN A 8 -9.34 -7.06 -6.76
N PHE A 9 -10.12 -7.04 -5.67
CA PHE A 9 -9.87 -6.16 -4.55
C PHE A 9 -8.51 -6.44 -3.90
N LYS A 10 -8.13 -7.71 -3.75
CA LYS A 10 -6.81 -8.08 -3.22
C LYS A 10 -5.66 -7.61 -4.12
N LYS A 11 -5.79 -7.74 -5.45
CA LYS A 11 -4.82 -7.19 -6.40
C LYS A 11 -4.70 -5.67 -6.27
N TYR A 12 -5.83 -4.98 -6.14
CA TYR A 12 -5.87 -3.54 -5.96
C TYR A 12 -5.19 -3.08 -4.66
N VAL A 13 -5.53 -3.71 -3.53
CA VAL A 13 -4.91 -3.43 -2.22
C VAL A 13 -3.40 -3.67 -2.26
N PHE A 14 -2.94 -4.68 -3.01
CA PHE A 14 -1.51 -4.94 -3.16
C PHE A 14 -0.79 -3.87 -4.01
N ILE A 15 -1.47 -3.24 -4.97
CA ILE A 15 -0.90 -2.21 -5.85
C ILE A 15 -0.87 -0.84 -5.18
N MET A 16 -1.82 -0.54 -4.28
CA MET A 16 -1.95 0.76 -3.60
C MET A 16 -0.64 1.30 -2.98
N PRO A 17 0.19 0.51 -2.26
CA PRO A 17 1.46 0.98 -1.71
C PRO A 17 2.45 1.40 -2.78
N PHE A 18 2.47 0.73 -3.93
CA PHE A 18 3.35 1.07 -5.06
C PHE A 18 2.94 2.40 -5.70
N VAL A 19 1.63 2.66 -5.79
CA VAL A 19 1.11 3.97 -6.23
C VAL A 19 1.54 5.05 -5.24
N GLY A 20 1.42 4.79 -3.94
CA GLY A 20 1.91 5.69 -2.90
C GLY A 20 3.40 5.99 -3.03
N LEU A 21 4.21 4.96 -3.26
CA LEU A 21 5.66 5.08 -3.46
C LEU A 21 5.98 5.91 -4.71
N PHE A 22 5.26 5.69 -5.81
CA PHE A 22 5.46 6.44 -7.04
C PHE A 22 5.15 7.94 -6.85
N VAL A 23 4.03 8.27 -6.21
CA VAL A 23 3.67 9.67 -5.89
C VAL A 23 4.72 10.28 -4.95
N SER A 24 5.17 9.55 -3.95
CA SER A 24 6.25 9.97 -3.04
C SER A 24 7.55 10.29 -3.78
N LEU A 25 7.93 9.49 -4.78
CA LEU A 25 9.11 9.75 -5.61
C LEU A 25 8.93 10.99 -6.49
N LEU A 26 7.76 11.19 -7.09
CA LEU A 26 7.48 12.39 -7.88
C LEU A 26 7.59 13.66 -7.02
N LEU A 27 7.04 13.65 -5.81
CA LEU A 27 7.16 14.75 -4.86
C LEU A 27 8.61 14.99 -4.47
N PHE A 28 9.37 13.92 -4.22
CA PHE A 28 10.78 14.04 -3.89
C PHE A 28 11.58 14.70 -5.03
N VAL A 29 11.40 14.24 -6.27
CA VAL A 29 12.05 14.84 -7.45
C VAL A 29 11.64 16.30 -7.62
N TYR A 30 10.36 16.61 -7.43
CA TYR A 30 9.87 17.98 -7.53
C TYR A 30 10.51 18.90 -6.49
N PHE A 31 10.44 18.55 -5.21
CA PHE A 31 10.93 19.39 -4.12
C PHE A 31 12.46 19.50 -4.09
N PHE A 32 13.17 18.39 -4.27
CA PHE A 32 14.63 18.36 -4.12
C PHE A 32 15.38 18.55 -5.44
N GLY A 33 14.75 18.27 -6.59
CA GLY A 33 15.37 18.36 -7.91
C GLY A 33 14.98 19.60 -8.72
N ILE A 34 13.78 20.17 -8.50
CA ILE A 34 13.27 21.28 -9.32
C ILE A 34 13.15 22.57 -8.50
N THR A 35 12.30 22.58 -7.47
CA THR A 35 12.02 23.82 -6.73
C THR A 35 13.12 24.18 -5.73
N GLY A 36 13.87 23.18 -5.25
CA GLY A 36 14.78 23.35 -4.12
C GLY A 36 14.01 23.44 -2.79
N VAL A 37 14.68 23.07 -1.70
CA VAL A 37 14.11 23.13 -0.35
C VAL A 37 14.76 24.27 0.41
N GLU A 38 14.03 25.38 0.57
CA GLU A 38 14.50 26.56 1.33
C GLU A 38 14.27 26.42 2.85
N GLY A 39 13.47 25.43 3.27
CA GLY A 39 13.11 25.19 4.66
C GLY A 39 13.73 23.92 5.28
N SER A 40 13.05 23.35 6.28
CA SER A 40 13.51 22.10 6.91
C SER A 40 13.46 20.94 5.93
N ILE A 41 14.65 20.43 5.58
CA ILE A 41 14.84 19.24 4.73
C ILE A 41 14.07 18.04 5.28
N TRP A 42 14.06 17.87 6.60
CA TRP A 42 13.34 16.76 7.25
C TRP A 42 11.83 16.88 7.09
N ALA A 43 11.27 18.09 7.16
CA ALA A 43 9.84 18.30 6.95
C ALA A 43 9.45 18.00 5.49
N ALA A 44 10.25 18.45 4.52
CA ALA A 44 10.03 18.15 3.11
C ALA A 44 10.16 16.65 2.81
N ALA A 45 11.15 15.97 3.39
CA ALA A 45 11.32 14.52 3.25
C ALA A 45 10.12 13.74 3.82
N LEU A 46 9.64 14.12 5.02
CA LEU A 46 8.44 13.53 5.61
C LEU A 46 7.18 13.79 4.78
N TYR A 47 7.05 15.00 4.21
CA TYR A 47 5.96 15.34 3.30
C TYR A 47 5.98 14.48 2.03
N CYS A 48 7.16 14.24 1.47
CA CYS A 48 7.30 13.34 0.33
C CYS A 48 6.97 11.89 0.71
N ALA A 49 7.29 11.43 1.93
CA ALA A 49 7.03 10.06 2.39
C ALA A 49 5.57 9.81 2.80
N LEU A 50 4.80 10.86 3.09
CA LEU A 50 3.42 10.79 3.59
C LEU A 50 2.47 9.93 2.72
N PRO A 51 2.44 10.07 1.38
CA PRO A 51 1.60 9.22 0.52
C PRO A 51 1.91 7.73 0.70
N PHE A 52 3.18 7.32 0.60
CA PHE A 52 3.60 5.95 0.80
C PHE A 52 3.24 5.42 2.20
N LEU A 53 3.51 6.20 3.25
CA LEU A 53 3.20 5.82 4.63
C LEU A 53 1.69 5.65 4.83
N GLY A 54 0.89 6.59 4.34
CA GLY A 54 -0.57 6.53 4.40
C GLY A 54 -1.10 5.26 3.75
N TYR A 55 -0.76 5.02 2.48
CA TYR A 55 -1.21 3.82 1.77
C TYR A 55 -0.73 2.52 2.43
N THR A 56 0.50 2.51 2.97
CA THR A 56 1.04 1.33 3.68
C THR A 56 0.27 1.04 4.97
N ILE A 57 -0.02 2.06 5.77
CA ILE A 57 -0.78 1.93 7.03
C ILE A 57 -2.19 1.41 6.76
N PHE A 58 -2.86 1.89 5.70
CA PHE A 58 -4.18 1.38 5.32
C PHE A 58 -4.12 -0.04 4.71
N CYS A 59 -3.07 -0.37 3.96
CA CYS A 59 -2.94 -1.66 3.29
C CYS A 59 -2.51 -2.79 4.23
N LEU A 60 -1.74 -2.53 5.28
CA LEU A 60 -1.28 -3.54 6.24
C LEU A 60 -2.43 -4.33 6.90
N PRO A 61 -3.42 -3.71 7.55
CA PRO A 61 -4.52 -4.44 8.19
C PRO A 61 -5.37 -5.21 7.17
N LEU A 62 -5.59 -4.65 5.98
CA LEU A 62 -6.29 -5.33 4.89
C LEU A 62 -5.51 -6.55 4.40
N SER A 63 -4.20 -6.41 4.19
CA SER A 63 -3.33 -7.51 3.74
C SER A 63 -3.26 -8.64 4.76
N ILE A 64 -3.18 -8.31 6.06
CA ILE A 64 -3.22 -9.27 7.16
C ILE A 64 -4.58 -9.99 7.18
N TYR A 65 -5.68 -9.24 7.09
CA TYR A 65 -7.03 -9.80 7.05
C TYR A 65 -7.22 -10.80 5.90
N PHE A 66 -6.78 -10.46 4.68
CA PHE A 66 -6.85 -11.37 3.54
C PHE A 66 -5.91 -12.57 3.67
N SER A 67 -4.72 -12.39 4.27
CA SER A 67 -3.77 -13.48 4.49
C SER A 67 -4.32 -14.52 5.48
N VAL A 68 -4.92 -14.04 6.59
CA VAL A 68 -5.57 -14.90 7.60
C VAL A 68 -6.82 -15.58 7.02
N SER A 69 -7.66 -14.84 6.31
CA SER A 69 -8.87 -15.41 5.67
C SER A 69 -8.52 -16.50 4.65
N LYS A 70 -7.46 -16.31 3.86
CA LYS A 70 -6.97 -17.32 2.91
C LYS A 70 -6.53 -18.59 3.65
N LYS A 71 -5.74 -18.49 4.74
CA LYS A 71 -5.31 -19.66 5.53
C LYS A 71 -6.49 -20.48 6.06
N ARG A 72 -7.53 -19.81 6.58
CA ARG A 72 -8.74 -20.47 7.10
C ARG A 72 -9.52 -21.23 6.01
N SER A 73 -9.56 -20.69 4.79
CA SER A 73 -10.25 -21.34 3.67
C SER A 73 -9.57 -22.62 3.16
N ILE A 74 -8.24 -22.71 3.27
CA ILE A 74 -7.46 -23.89 2.85
C ILE A 74 -7.69 -25.02 3.86
N HIS A 75 -7.53 -24.74 5.15
CA HIS A 75 -7.73 -25.73 6.22
C HIS A 75 -9.14 -26.35 6.18
N ARG A 76 -10.18 -25.56 5.88
CA ARG A 76 -11.55 -26.06 5.78
C ARG A 76 -11.77 -26.98 4.57
N ASN A 77 -11.01 -26.85 3.48
CA ASN A 77 -11.08 -27.80 2.35
C ASN A 77 -10.35 -29.11 2.66
N GLU A 78 -9.28 -29.07 3.44
CA GLU A 78 -8.54 -30.26 3.87
C GLU A 78 -9.34 -31.13 4.87
N GLU A 79 -10.16 -30.55 5.75
CA GLU A 79 -11.03 -31.32 6.65
C GLU A 79 -12.23 -31.99 5.96
N HIS A 80 -12.56 -31.59 4.73
CA HIS A 80 -13.69 -32.11 3.97
C HIS A 80 -13.29 -33.11 2.87
N THR A 81 -12.01 -33.49 2.79
CA THR A 81 -11.47 -34.50 1.86
C THR A 81 -11.02 -35.73 2.63
#